data_AF-A0A965I445-F1
#
_entry.id   AF-A0A965I445-F1
#
_cell.length_a   1.000
_cell.length_b   1.000
_cell.length_c   1.000
_cell.angle_alpha   90.00
_cell.angle_beta   90.00
_cell.angle_gamma   90.00
#
_symmetry.space_group_name_H-M   'P 1'
#
loop_
_entity.id
_entity.type
_entity.pdbx_description
1 polymer ?
#
loop_
_entity_poly.entity_id
_entity_poly.type
_entity_poly.pdbx_seq_one_letter_code
_entity_poly.pdbx_strand_id
1 'polypeptide(L)'
;MSLLSWKLHGNGKSIADGDVVKPGERLIWPLTIGVGVQHIAAMFGATFLVPIITGFPPSTTLFFSGVGTLVFLTLTKNKVPSYLGSSFAFLAPIAAAMANGGMA
;
A
#
# COMPACT_ATOMS: atom_id res chain seq x y z
N MET A 1 8.27 -0.64 -22.96
CA MET A 1 7.34 -1.66 -22.46
C MET A 1 6.28 -0.93 -21.65
N SER A 2 5.02 -0.95 -22.09
CA SER A 2 3.95 -0.10 -21.56
C SER A 2 3.72 -0.34 -20.06
N LEU A 3 3.64 0.74 -19.28
CA LEU A 3 3.41 0.74 -17.83
C LEU A 3 2.09 0.07 -17.40
N LEU A 4 1.19 -0.21 -18.36
CA LEU A 4 -0.18 -0.69 -18.14
C LEU A 4 -0.51 -2.00 -18.88
N SER A 5 0.49 -2.72 -19.40
CA SER A 5 0.23 -3.96 -20.16
C SER A 5 0.11 -5.18 -19.24
N TRP A 6 -0.99 -5.28 -18.50
CA TRP A 6 -1.36 -6.51 -17.80
C TRP A 6 -2.09 -7.47 -18.73
N LYS A 7 -1.74 -8.76 -18.69
CA LYS A 7 -2.49 -9.82 -19.38
C LYS A 7 -3.73 -10.20 -18.58
N LEU A 8 -4.84 -10.52 -19.25
CA LEU A 8 -6.02 -11.04 -18.56
C LEU A 8 -5.71 -12.46 -18.05
N HIS A 9 -5.94 -12.73 -16.77
CA HIS A 9 -5.78 -14.06 -16.20
C HIS A 9 -7.00 -14.92 -16.57
N GLY A 10 -6.83 -15.87 -17.50
CA GLY A 10 -7.90 -16.73 -17.98
C GLY A 10 -9.12 -15.95 -18.49
N ASN A 11 -10.28 -16.19 -17.88
CA ASN A 11 -11.53 -15.47 -18.16
C ASN A 11 -11.70 -14.18 -17.31
N GLY A 12 -10.78 -13.93 -16.38
CA GLY A 12 -10.75 -12.79 -15.45
C GLY A 12 -11.85 -12.78 -14.39
N LYS A 13 -12.70 -13.81 -14.30
CA LYS A 13 -13.84 -13.90 -13.39
C LYS A 13 -13.69 -14.99 -12.33
N SER A 14 -13.10 -16.12 -12.69
CA SER A 14 -12.92 -17.28 -11.81
C SER A 14 -11.45 -17.64 -11.75
N ILE A 15 -10.95 -17.92 -10.55
CA ILE A 15 -9.62 -18.48 -10.30
C ILE A 15 -9.86 -19.94 -9.91
N ALA A 16 -9.21 -20.88 -10.59
CA ALA A 16 -9.30 -22.29 -10.24
C ALA A 16 -8.59 -22.56 -8.90
N ASP A 17 -8.99 -23.60 -8.18
CA ASP A 17 -8.36 -23.95 -6.91
C ASP A 17 -6.86 -24.24 -7.10
N GLY A 18 -6.01 -23.48 -6.39
CA GLY A 18 -4.56 -23.56 -6.50
C GLY A 18 -3.94 -22.66 -7.59
N ASP A 19 -4.74 -21.97 -8.40
CA ASP A 19 -4.25 -21.04 -9.41
C ASP A 19 -3.99 -19.65 -8.80
N VAL A 20 -2.97 -18.94 -9.29
CA VAL A 20 -2.50 -17.67 -8.69
C VAL A 20 -2.37 -16.59 -9.75
N VAL A 21 -2.97 -15.43 -9.50
CA VAL A 21 -2.83 -14.25 -10.36
C VAL A 21 -1.44 -13.65 -10.18
N LYS A 22 -0.63 -13.68 -11.23
CA LYS A 22 0.74 -13.15 -11.19
C LYS A 22 0.76 -11.62 -11.26
N PRO A 23 1.84 -10.94 -10.84
CA PRO A 23 1.95 -9.47 -10.92
C PRO A 23 1.80 -8.87 -12.33
N GLY A 24 2.10 -9.66 -13.37
CA GLY A 24 1.90 -9.29 -14.77
C GLY A 24 0.50 -9.57 -15.33
N GLU A 25 -0.39 -10.09 -14.49
CA GLU A 25 -1.74 -10.49 -14.85
C GLU A 25 -2.78 -9.68 -14.07
N ARG A 26 -3.99 -9.60 -14.60
CA ARG A 26 -5.13 -8.96 -13.95
C ARG A 26 -6.40 -9.76 -14.15
N LEU A 27 -7.34 -9.56 -13.23
CA LEU A 27 -8.73 -9.96 -13.39
C LEU A 27 -9.49 -8.92 -14.24
N ILE A 28 -10.80 -9.13 -14.42
CA ILE A 28 -11.66 -8.08 -14.97
C ILE A 28 -11.64 -6.86 -14.04
N TRP A 29 -11.79 -5.66 -14.63
CA TRP A 29 -11.65 -4.39 -13.91
C TRP A 29 -12.46 -4.29 -12.61
N PRO A 30 -13.74 -4.72 -12.54
CA PRO A 30 -14.49 -4.68 -11.30
C PRO A 30 -13.86 -5.51 -10.17
N LEU A 31 -13.37 -6.72 -10.49
CA LEU A 31 -12.70 -7.58 -9.51
C LEU A 31 -11.33 -7.02 -9.13
N THR A 32 -10.55 -6.53 -10.09
CA THR A 32 -9.25 -5.89 -9.82
C THR A 32 -9.41 -4.68 -8.89
N ILE A 33 -10.43 -3.84 -9.11
CA ILE A 33 -10.74 -2.72 -8.23
C ILE A 33 -11.16 -3.23 -6.85
N GLY A 34 -12.01 -4.27 -6.77
CA GLY A 34 -12.43 -4.88 -5.51
C GLY A 34 -11.26 -5.39 -4.67
N VAL A 35 -10.31 -6.10 -5.28
CA VAL A 35 -9.07 -6.54 -4.61
C VAL A 35 -8.22 -5.34 -4.16
N GLY A 36 -8.16 -4.27 -4.96
CA GLY A 36 -7.50 -3.03 -4.57
C GLY A 36 -8.13 -2.40 -3.32
N VAL A 37 -9.45 -2.34 -3.25
CA VAL A 37 -10.18 -1.84 -2.06
C VAL A 37 -9.92 -2.73 -0.84
N GLN A 38 -9.92 -4.05 -1.01
CA GLN A 38 -9.55 -4.98 0.07
C GLN A 38 -8.12 -4.73 0.57
N HIS A 39 -7.17 -4.47 -0.34
CA HIS A 39 -5.80 -4.16 0.02
C HIS A 39 -5.68 -2.85 0.82
N ILE A 40 -6.44 -1.82 0.42
CA ILE A 40 -6.52 -0.56 1.17
C ILE A 40 -7.06 -0.81 2.59
N ALA A 41 -8.15 -1.56 2.71
CA ALA A 41 -8.73 -1.90 4.02
C ALA A 41 -7.74 -2.69 4.90
N ALA A 42 -6.96 -3.60 4.32
CA ALA A 42 -5.95 -4.36 5.03
C ALA A 42 -4.79 -3.48 5.54
N MET A 43 -4.32 -2.53 4.73
CA MET A 43 -3.21 -1.63 5.08
C MET A 43 -3.62 -0.45 5.98
N PHE A 44 -4.92 -0.17 6.04
CA PHE A 44 -5.49 0.96 6.79
C PHE A 44 -5.10 0.95 8.27
N GLY A 45 -5.18 -0.22 8.92
CA GLY A 45 -4.93 -0.34 10.36
C GLY A 45 -3.56 0.20 10.78
N ALA A 46 -2.49 -0.28 10.16
CA ALA A 46 -1.13 0.20 10.43
C ALA A 46 -0.94 1.67 10.05
N THR A 47 -1.48 2.08 8.91
CA THR A 47 -1.27 3.42 8.34
C THR A 47 -1.92 4.52 9.18
N PHE A 48 -3.05 4.22 9.86
CA PHE A 48 -3.72 5.14 10.78
C PHE A 48 -3.25 5.01 12.22
N LEU A 49 -2.94 3.80 12.70
CA LEU A 49 -2.61 3.58 14.10
C LEU A 49 -1.34 4.32 14.53
N VAL A 50 -0.29 4.27 13.71
CA VAL A 50 0.98 4.95 14.02
C VAL A 50 0.82 6.47 14.16
N PRO A 51 0.27 7.22 13.18
CA PRO A 51 0.12 8.66 13.32
C PRO A 51 -0.82 9.06 14.47
N ILE A 52 -1.85 8.27 14.77
CA ILE A 52 -2.71 8.50 15.94
C ILE A 52 -1.91 8.38 17.25
N ILE A 53 -1.05 7.37 17.38
CA ILE A 53 -0.22 7.17 18.58
C ILE A 53 0.81 8.29 18.73
N THR A 54 1.39 8.75 17.62
CA THR A 54 2.46 9.78 17.65
C THR A 54 1.92 11.21 17.60
N GLY A 55 0.61 11.41 17.42
CA GLY A 55 0.00 12.75 17.31
C GLY A 55 0.11 13.40 15.93
N PHE A 56 0.59 12.68 14.90
CA PHE A 56 0.65 13.20 13.53
C PHE A 56 -0.73 13.19 12.85
N PRO A 57 -1.01 14.14 11.94
CA PRO A 57 -2.28 14.18 11.20
C PRO A 57 -2.42 12.96 10.26
N PRO A 58 -3.39 12.05 10.49
CA PRO A 58 -3.51 10.80 9.71
C PRO A 58 -3.79 11.04 8.22
N SER A 59 -4.49 12.14 7.89
CA SER A 59 -4.77 12.55 6.50
C SER A 59 -3.49 12.85 5.72
N THR A 60 -2.51 13.48 6.38
CA THR A 60 -1.22 13.82 5.77
C THR A 60 -0.37 12.56 5.60
N THR A 61 -0.35 11.68 6.61
CA THR A 61 0.33 10.38 6.53
C THR A 61 -0.25 9.52 5.41
N LEU A 62 -1.57 9.47 5.26
CA LEU A 62 -2.23 8.72 4.19
C LEU A 62 -1.92 9.31 2.81
N PHE A 63 -1.92 10.64 2.68
CA PHE A 63 -1.55 11.31 1.44
C PHE A 63 -0.12 10.96 1.01
N PHE A 64 0.86 11.09 1.89
CA PHE A 64 2.26 10.78 1.58
C PHE A 64 2.52 9.29 1.42
N SER A 65 1.77 8.42 2.11
CA SER A 65 1.78 6.97 1.87
C SER A 65 1.35 6.64 0.43
N GLY A 66 0.27 7.26 -0.04
CA GLY A 66 -0.21 7.11 -1.42
C GLY A 66 0.80 7.66 -2.44
N VAL A 67 1.29 8.88 -2.24
CA VAL A 67 2.31 9.50 -3.12
C VAL A 67 3.59 8.66 -3.13
N GLY A 68 4.07 8.23 -1.98
CA GLY A 68 5.25 7.37 -1.85
C GLY A 68 5.08 6.05 -2.60
N THR A 69 3.91 5.44 -2.50
CA THR A 69 3.57 4.21 -3.25
C THR A 69 3.62 4.45 -4.76
N LEU A 70 3.05 5.56 -5.26
CA LEU A 70 3.12 5.91 -6.68
C LEU A 70 4.56 6.14 -7.16
N VAL A 71 5.37 6.83 -6.35
CA VAL A 71 6.80 7.06 -6.64
C VAL A 71 7.55 5.73 -6.66
N PHE A 72 7.34 4.85 -5.67
CA PHE A 72 7.97 3.53 -5.60
C PHE A 72 7.64 2.68 -6.82
N LEU A 73 6.36 2.61 -7.21
CA LEU A 73 5.92 1.86 -8.38
C LEU A 73 6.53 2.41 -9.67
N THR A 74 6.62 3.74 -9.79
CA THR A 74 7.26 4.41 -10.94
C THR A 74 8.75 4.08 -11.02
N LEU A 75 9.48 4.17 -9.90
CA LEU A 75 10.91 3.88 -9.83
C LEU A 75 11.21 2.39 -10.09
N THR A 76 10.37 1.49 -9.57
CA THR A 76 10.50 0.04 -9.79
C THR A 76 9.93 -0.42 -11.13
N LYS A 77 9.40 0.50 -11.95
CA LYS A 77 8.79 0.24 -13.26
C LYS A 77 7.67 -0.81 -13.17
N ASN A 78 6.84 -0.76 -12.12
CA ASN A 78 5.75 -1.69 -11.83
C ASN A 78 6.17 -3.17 -11.76
N LYS A 79 7.45 -3.47 -11.48
CA LYS A 79 7.93 -4.85 -11.34
C LYS A 79 7.67 -5.43 -9.96
N VAL A 80 7.58 -4.58 -8.94
CA VAL A 80 7.39 -4.98 -7.54
C VAL A 80 6.05 -4.41 -7.07
N PRO A 81 5.02 -5.24 -6.89
CA PRO A 81 3.75 -4.80 -6.34
C PRO A 81 3.90 -4.57 -4.83
N SER A 82 4.11 -3.33 -4.41
CA SER A 82 4.25 -2.97 -3.00
C SER A 82 3.47 -1.71 -2.66
N TYR A 83 2.89 -1.69 -1.46
CA TYR A 83 2.24 -0.53 -0.83
C TYR A 83 3.11 -0.05 0.33
N LEU A 84 3.32 1.26 0.43
CA LEU A 84 4.12 1.86 1.48
C LEU A 84 3.22 2.39 2.60
N GLY A 85 3.23 1.73 3.76
CA GLY A 85 2.50 2.15 4.96
C GLY A 85 3.38 2.64 6.11
N SER A 86 2.75 3.03 7.21
CA SER A 86 3.43 3.50 8.42
C SER A 86 4.22 2.39 9.11
N SER A 87 5.49 2.65 9.45
CA SER A 87 6.36 1.66 10.11
C SER A 87 6.37 1.83 11.62
N PHE A 88 6.06 0.75 12.33
CA PHE A 88 6.04 0.69 13.79
C PHE A 88 7.46 0.83 14.40
N ALA A 89 8.50 0.60 13.60
CA ALA A 89 9.88 0.79 14.04
C ALA A 89 10.19 2.23 14.47
N PHE A 90 9.42 3.22 14.00
CA PHE A 90 9.59 4.61 14.37
C PHE A 90 8.92 5.01 15.69
N LEU A 91 8.08 4.15 16.29
CA LEU A 91 7.40 4.48 17.54
C LEU A 91 8.39 4.73 18.69
N ALA A 92 9.38 3.85 18.88
CA ALA A 92 10.36 3.99 19.95
C ALA A 92 11.27 5.22 19.78
N PRO A 93 11.87 5.48 18.60
CA PRO A 93 12.63 6.71 18.37
C PRO A 93 11.81 8.00 18.53
N ILE A 94 10.56 8.03 18.04
CA ILE A 94 9.68 9.21 18.20
C ILE A 94 9.35 9.44 19.68
N ALA A 95 8.99 8.39 20.41
CA ALA A 95 8.74 8.48 21.84
C ALA A 95 9.95 9.00 22.62
N ALA A 96 11.15 8.52 22.29
CA ALA A 96 12.39 9.00 22.89
C ALA A 96 12.68 10.46 22.54
N ALA A 97 12.42 10.89 21.30
CA ALA A 97 12.60 12.28 20.89
C ALA A 97 11.62 13.23 21.60
N MET A 98 10.35 12.83 21.73
CA MET A 98 9.34 13.62 22.46
C MET A 98 9.69 13.78 23.94
N ALA A 99 10.22 12.73 24.58
CA ALA A 99 10.67 12.80 25.96
C ALA A 99 11.83 13.80 26.18
N ASN A 100 12.63 14.07 25.14
CA ASN A 100 13.74 15.04 25.17
C ASN A 100 13.34 16.45 24.68
N GLY A 101 12.04 16.75 24.60
CA GLY A 101 11.52 18.06 24.20
C GLY A 101 11.35 18.26 22.69
N GLY A 102 11.46 17.19 21.89
CA GLY A 102 11.07 17.23 20.48
C GLY A 102 9.55 17.37 20.34
N MET A 103 9.11 18.18 19.37
CA MET A 103 7.68 18.26 19.02
C MET A 103 7.35 17.24 17.93
N ALA A 104 6.19 16.59 18.07
CA ALA A 104 5.53 15.86 16.99
C ALA A 104 4.81 16.84 16.05
#